data_AF-R4LHT8-F1
#
_entry.id   AF-R4LHT8-F1
#
_cell.length_a   1.000
_cell.length_b   1.000
_cell.length_c   1.000
_cell.angle_alpha   90.00
_cell.angle_beta   90.00
_cell.angle_gamma   90.00
#
_symmetry.space_group_name_H-M   'P 1'
#
loop_
_entity.id
_entity.type
_entity.pdbx_description
1 polymer ?
#
loop_
_entity_poly.entity_id
_entity_poly.type
_entity_poly.pdbx_seq_one_letter_code
_entity_poly.pdbx_strand_id
1 'polypeptide(L)'
;MGSTPLIGRDRELALADELLGQVTAGRPHVLLLQGPRGSGRTRLGAEIAGRARERGITVNGPEPGAGPVLVVVAARRGSDPALLDRWGAAVVHRITLEPLSAADVERLAAAVLGTPPGPELLDLLPIAAGRPGLVKRLAGGPSGPACANGIRADAAAALAGRTEAVVGEDLATLSPPARHLVQAATSISGPFALLRLTRLLGVSPVAVLPAVEEVLDAGLLATDGELLSFRHERVREIVAASLPQPVAAALRTLDPAVDWSVLSPREREVAELAGRALTNVQIAHRVGRSPHTVNYHLRQIFQKLGIASRVELAALLEHGRARSGMSRSSS
;
A
#
# COMPACT_ATOMS: atom_id res chain seq x y z
N MET A 1 -15.28 -17.65 22.36
CA MET A 1 -15.42 -16.88 21.12
C MET A 1 -14.82 -17.71 19.99
N GLY A 2 -15.63 -18.18 19.05
CA GLY A 2 -15.15 -19.02 17.95
C GLY A 2 -14.08 -18.29 17.13
N SER A 3 -13.01 -18.98 16.74
CA SER A 3 -12.01 -18.44 15.82
C SER A 3 -12.75 -18.03 14.53
N THR A 4 -12.66 -16.76 14.12
CA THR A 4 -13.18 -16.32 12.82
C THR A 4 -12.66 -17.26 11.72
N PRO A 5 -13.53 -17.76 10.81
CA PRO A 5 -13.10 -18.65 9.74
C PRO A 5 -11.99 -18.01 8.90
N LEU A 6 -11.08 -18.84 8.40
CA LEU A 6 -10.04 -18.38 7.48
C LEU A 6 -10.69 -18.16 6.10
N ILE A 7 -10.71 -16.92 5.64
CA ILE A 7 -11.40 -16.49 4.40
C ILE A 7 -10.36 -16.01 3.38
N GLY A 8 -10.55 -16.39 2.11
CA GLY A 8 -9.76 -15.89 0.99
C GLY A 8 -8.31 -16.39 0.96
N ARG A 9 -8.06 -17.59 1.51
CA ARG A 9 -6.72 -18.22 1.58
C ARG A 9 -6.69 -19.63 1.00
N ASP A 10 -7.63 -19.94 0.11
CA ASP A 10 -7.80 -21.28 -0.45
C ASP A 10 -6.56 -21.71 -1.26
N ARG A 11 -5.97 -20.78 -2.01
CA ARG A 11 -4.75 -21.02 -2.78
C ARG A 11 -3.55 -21.32 -1.88
N GLU A 12 -3.33 -20.51 -0.84
CA GLU A 12 -2.23 -20.71 0.10
C GLU A 12 -2.41 -21.98 0.92
N LEU A 13 -3.65 -22.32 1.29
CA LEU A 13 -3.96 -23.60 1.95
C LEU A 13 -3.70 -24.79 1.04
N ALA A 14 -4.08 -24.73 -0.24
CA ALA A 14 -3.82 -25.81 -1.19
C ALA A 14 -2.31 -26.05 -1.37
N LEU A 15 -1.52 -24.98 -1.50
CA LEU A 15 -0.05 -25.07 -1.56
C LEU A 15 0.54 -25.66 -0.27
N ALA A 16 -0.02 -25.27 0.89
CA ALA A 16 0.40 -25.85 2.15
C ALA A 16 0.04 -27.33 2.24
N ASP A 17 -1.15 -27.75 1.81
CA ASP A 17 -1.58 -29.14 1.84
C ASP A 17 -0.74 -30.05 0.94
N GLU A 18 -0.31 -29.55 -0.22
CA GLU A 18 0.65 -30.21 -1.12
C GLU A 18 2.01 -30.37 -0.42
N LEU A 19 2.54 -29.29 0.15
CA LEU A 19 3.78 -29.30 0.92
C LEU A 19 3.73 -30.30 2.08
N LEU A 20 2.63 -30.34 2.82
CA LEU A 20 2.45 -31.26 3.94
C LEU A 20 2.49 -32.73 3.49
N GLY A 21 2.11 -33.03 2.23
CA GLY A 21 2.26 -34.36 1.65
C GLY A 21 3.71 -34.75 1.35
N GLN A 22 4.60 -33.77 1.24
CA GLN A 22 6.02 -33.98 0.94
C GLN A 22 6.90 -34.06 2.21
N VAL A 23 6.36 -33.73 3.40
CA VAL A 23 7.14 -33.74 4.64
C VAL A 23 7.32 -35.17 5.14
N THR A 24 8.51 -35.72 4.95
CA THR A 24 8.89 -37.07 5.40
C THR A 24 9.92 -37.01 6.53
N ALA A 25 10.10 -38.14 7.23
CA ALA A 25 11.18 -38.28 8.21
C ALA A 25 12.57 -38.11 7.57
N GLY A 26 13.56 -37.68 8.36
CA GLY A 26 14.96 -37.62 7.95
C GLY A 26 15.43 -36.28 7.34
N ARG A 27 14.52 -35.39 6.93
CA ARG A 27 14.88 -34.03 6.51
C ARG A 27 13.87 -33.00 7.03
N PRO A 28 14.32 -31.93 7.72
CA PRO A 28 13.42 -30.87 8.18
C PRO A 28 12.92 -30.03 6.99
N HIS A 29 11.66 -29.62 7.05
CA HIS A 29 11.07 -28.66 6.11
C HIS A 29 10.83 -27.34 6.83
N VAL A 30 11.15 -26.21 6.18
CA VAL A 30 10.85 -24.87 6.68
C VAL A 30 9.84 -24.23 5.75
N LEU A 31 8.69 -23.82 6.27
CA LEU A 31 7.70 -23.03 5.57
C LEU A 31 7.79 -21.56 6.00
N LEU A 32 8.21 -20.71 5.08
CA LEU A 32 8.25 -19.27 5.23
C LEU A 32 6.95 -18.66 4.70
N LEU A 33 6.15 -18.09 5.61
CA LEU A 33 4.97 -17.29 5.29
C LEU A 33 5.38 -15.82 5.20
N GLN A 34 5.43 -15.27 3.99
CA GLN A 34 5.84 -13.90 3.70
C GLN A 34 4.64 -13.03 3.34
N GLY A 35 4.73 -11.73 3.57
CA GLY A 35 3.67 -10.79 3.19
C GLY A 35 3.60 -9.56 4.09
N PRO A 36 2.79 -8.56 3.71
CA PRO A 36 2.68 -7.28 4.41
C PRO A 36 2.23 -7.41 5.87
N ARG A 37 2.37 -6.32 6.64
CA ARG A 37 1.80 -6.24 7.99
C ARG A 37 0.28 -6.43 7.93
N GLY A 38 -0.26 -7.23 8.85
CA GLY A 38 -1.71 -7.49 8.92
C GLY A 38 -2.29 -8.43 7.85
N SER A 39 -1.47 -8.99 6.95
CA SER A 39 -1.89 -9.93 5.88
C SER A 39 -2.48 -11.25 6.37
N GLY A 40 -2.29 -11.61 7.65
CA GLY A 40 -2.85 -12.85 8.23
C GLY A 40 -1.85 -14.01 8.34
N ARG A 41 -0.54 -13.77 8.11
CA ARG A 41 0.53 -14.78 8.23
C ARG A 41 0.44 -15.62 9.51
N THR A 42 0.24 -14.99 10.67
CA THR A 42 0.13 -15.69 11.95
C THR A 42 -1.09 -16.62 12.00
N ARG A 43 -2.25 -16.18 11.47
CA ARG A 43 -3.48 -16.98 11.48
C ARG A 43 -3.40 -18.15 10.48
N LEU A 44 -2.84 -17.92 9.29
CA LEU A 44 -2.59 -18.97 8.30
C LEU A 44 -1.56 -19.97 8.83
N GLY A 45 -0.47 -19.50 9.44
CA GLY A 45 0.54 -20.38 10.04
C GLY A 45 -0.03 -21.26 11.15
N ALA A 46 -0.92 -20.72 11.99
CA ALA A 46 -1.63 -21.52 12.99
C ALA A 46 -2.54 -22.58 12.36
N GLU A 47 -3.23 -22.27 11.26
CA GLU A 47 -4.08 -23.22 10.52
C GLU A 47 -3.26 -24.36 9.92
N ILE A 48 -2.17 -24.02 9.22
CA ILE A 48 -1.25 -24.99 8.62
C ILE A 48 -0.61 -25.85 9.72
N ALA A 49 -0.23 -25.25 10.84
CA ALA A 49 0.30 -25.99 11.98
C ALA A 49 -0.71 -26.97 12.60
N GLY A 50 -2.01 -26.62 12.60
CA GLY A 50 -3.08 -27.53 12.99
C GLY A 50 -3.14 -28.76 12.07
N ARG A 51 -3.25 -28.51 10.76
CA ARG A 51 -3.30 -29.57 9.72
C ARG A 51 -2.05 -30.46 9.71
N ALA A 52 -0.88 -29.88 9.93
CA ALA A 52 0.37 -30.64 10.03
C ALA A 52 0.34 -31.61 11.22
N ARG A 53 -0.13 -31.16 12.40
CA ARG A 53 -0.24 -32.00 13.60
C ARG A 53 -1.26 -33.13 13.40
N GLU A 54 -2.38 -32.87 12.72
CA GLU A 54 -3.36 -33.90 12.36
C GLU A 54 -2.76 -35.00 11.46
N ARG A 55 -1.73 -34.67 10.66
CA ARG A 55 -0.96 -35.61 9.83
C ARG A 55 0.24 -36.24 10.57
N GLY A 56 0.38 -36.01 11.88
CA GLY A 56 1.50 -36.54 12.68
C GLY A 56 2.85 -35.83 12.46
N ILE A 57 2.84 -34.64 11.85
CA ILE A 57 4.05 -33.84 11.63
C ILE A 57 4.33 -32.97 12.86
N THR A 58 5.58 -33.00 13.34
CA THR A 58 6.00 -32.13 14.45
C THR A 58 6.18 -30.70 13.95
N VAL A 59 5.46 -29.74 14.54
CA VAL A 59 5.53 -28.32 14.16
C VAL A 59 6.30 -27.49 15.18
N ASN A 60 7.33 -26.77 14.75
CA ASN A 60 8.16 -25.89 15.60
C ASN A 60 8.69 -26.59 16.87
N GLY A 61 8.98 -27.89 16.77
CA GLY A 61 9.54 -28.70 17.86
C GLY A 61 11.08 -28.63 17.94
N PRO A 62 11.71 -29.38 18.88
CA PRO A 62 13.17 -29.51 18.95
C PRO A 62 13.74 -30.14 17.65
N GLU A 63 15.08 -30.07 17.49
CA GLU A 63 15.81 -30.57 16.31
C GLU A 63 15.32 -31.95 15.82
N PRO A 64 15.43 -32.25 14.51
CA PRO A 64 14.71 -33.36 13.90
C PRO A 64 15.10 -34.70 14.52
N GLY A 65 14.14 -35.33 15.23
CA GLY A 65 14.20 -36.73 15.62
C GLY A 65 13.86 -37.65 14.45
N ALA A 66 13.49 -38.91 14.73
CA ALA A 66 13.15 -39.91 13.71
C ALA A 66 11.85 -39.63 12.91
N GLY A 67 11.12 -38.54 13.21
CA GLY A 67 9.83 -38.21 12.60
C GLY A 67 9.86 -36.98 11.68
N PRO A 68 8.80 -36.74 10.89
CA PRO A 68 8.69 -35.57 10.01
C PRO A 68 8.58 -34.27 10.82
N VAL A 69 9.39 -33.26 10.47
CA VAL A 69 9.43 -31.95 11.14
C VAL A 69 9.15 -30.82 10.15
N LEU A 70 8.22 -29.93 10.53
CA LEU A 70 7.92 -28.70 9.84
C LEU A 70 8.16 -27.49 10.74
N VAL A 71 8.94 -26.52 10.27
CA VAL A 71 9.14 -25.24 10.94
C VAL A 71 8.33 -24.18 10.19
N VAL A 72 7.34 -23.58 10.85
CA VAL A 72 6.50 -22.52 10.25
C VAL A 72 6.96 -21.16 10.78
N VAL A 73 7.42 -20.29 9.88
CA VAL A 73 7.94 -18.97 10.23
C VAL A 73 7.17 -17.88 9.48
N ALA A 74 6.64 -16.90 10.20
CA ALA A 74 6.04 -15.71 9.60
C ALA A 74 7.08 -14.59 9.50
N ALA A 75 7.48 -14.20 8.28
CA ALA A 75 8.52 -13.20 8.03
C ALA A 75 8.02 -12.06 7.14
N ARG A 76 8.63 -10.88 7.22
CA ARG A 76 8.34 -9.79 6.27
C ARG A 76 8.90 -10.16 4.89
N ARG A 77 8.35 -9.55 3.84
CA ARG A 77 8.87 -9.75 2.48
C ARG A 77 10.34 -9.29 2.43
N GLY A 78 11.20 -10.05 1.77
CA GLY A 78 12.64 -9.74 1.67
C GLY A 78 13.47 -9.95 2.94
N SER A 79 12.85 -10.26 4.08
CA SER A 79 13.57 -10.68 5.28
C SER A 79 13.70 -12.19 5.31
N ASP A 80 14.90 -12.70 5.05
CA ASP A 80 15.24 -14.08 5.37
C ASP A 80 15.60 -14.16 6.85
N PRO A 81 14.84 -14.92 7.67
CA PRO A 81 15.12 -15.00 9.09
C PRO A 81 16.52 -15.60 9.28
N ALA A 82 17.36 -15.00 10.14
CA ALA A 82 18.59 -15.63 10.65
C ALA A 82 18.31 -17.03 11.27
N LEU A 83 17.05 -17.31 11.57
CA LEU A 83 16.57 -18.61 12.00
C LEU A 83 16.77 -19.71 10.94
N LEU A 84 16.90 -19.39 9.64
CA LEU A 84 17.20 -20.35 8.58
C LEU A 84 18.58 -21.00 8.79
N ASP A 85 19.56 -20.25 9.30
CA ASP A 85 20.92 -20.76 9.55
C ASP A 85 20.92 -21.91 10.57
N ARG A 86 19.96 -21.91 11.50
CA ARG A 86 19.80 -22.98 12.50
C ARG A 86 19.33 -24.31 11.91
N TRP A 87 18.73 -24.31 10.71
CA TRP A 87 18.13 -25.50 10.11
C TRP A 87 18.89 -26.03 8.89
N GLY A 88 20.08 -25.49 8.60
CA GLY A 88 21.09 -26.06 7.68
C GLY A 88 20.51 -26.64 6.39
N ALA A 89 20.54 -27.98 6.27
CA ALA A 89 20.11 -28.74 5.08
C ALA A 89 18.58 -28.82 4.86
N ALA A 90 17.78 -28.04 5.58
CA ALA A 90 16.33 -28.04 5.47
C ALA A 90 15.83 -27.70 4.06
N VAL A 91 14.68 -28.27 3.68
CA VAL A 91 13.96 -27.85 2.47
C VAL A 91 13.17 -26.61 2.80
N VAL A 92 13.51 -25.47 2.18
CA VAL A 92 12.82 -24.19 2.41
C VAL A 92 11.73 -24.00 1.36
N HIS A 93 10.51 -23.82 1.84
CA HIS A 93 9.32 -23.52 1.05
C HIS A 93 8.84 -22.10 1.38
N ARG A 94 8.31 -21.39 0.38
CA ARG A 94 7.87 -20.00 0.53
C ARG A 94 6.43 -19.85 0.04
N ILE A 95 5.58 -19.29 0.89
CA ILE A 95 4.23 -18.86 0.51
C ILE A 95 4.13 -17.36 0.80
N THR A 96 3.89 -16.58 -0.26
CA THR A 96 3.67 -15.13 -0.15
C THR A 96 2.18 -14.85 -0.10
N LEU A 97 1.74 -14.20 0.98
CA LEU A 97 0.36 -13.78 1.18
C LEU A 97 0.17 -12.43 0.52
N GLU A 98 -0.67 -12.43 -0.51
CA GLU A 98 -1.16 -11.21 -1.13
C GLU A 98 -2.35 -10.62 -0.34
N PRO A 99 -2.70 -9.35 -0.57
CA PRO A 99 -3.94 -8.78 -0.07
C PRO A 99 -5.17 -9.62 -0.45
N LEU A 100 -6.16 -9.68 0.45
CA LEU A 100 -7.45 -10.29 0.16
C LEU A 100 -8.16 -9.57 -1.00
N SER A 101 -8.92 -10.32 -1.80
CA SER A 101 -9.81 -9.74 -2.81
C SER A 101 -10.92 -8.90 -2.16
N ALA A 102 -11.53 -7.99 -2.92
CA ALA A 102 -12.66 -7.19 -2.42
C ALA A 102 -13.80 -8.08 -1.89
N ALA A 103 -14.13 -9.15 -2.62
CA ALA A 103 -15.11 -10.13 -2.19
C ALA A 103 -14.72 -10.83 -0.87
N ASP A 104 -13.46 -11.19 -0.70
CA ASP A 104 -12.97 -11.80 0.54
C ASP A 104 -12.95 -10.83 1.72
N VAL A 105 -12.67 -9.56 1.46
CA VAL A 105 -12.76 -8.49 2.46
C VAL A 105 -14.18 -8.34 2.97
N GLU A 106 -15.17 -8.31 2.07
CA GLU A 106 -16.59 -8.25 2.44
C GLU A 106 -17.03 -9.51 3.20
N ARG A 107 -16.65 -10.70 2.72
CA ARG A 107 -16.93 -11.97 3.43
C ARG A 107 -16.33 -11.98 4.83
N LEU A 108 -15.10 -11.48 4.98
CA LEU A 108 -14.44 -11.39 6.28
C LEU A 108 -15.13 -10.37 7.19
N ALA A 109 -15.53 -9.21 6.67
CA ALA A 109 -16.29 -8.23 7.42
C ALA A 109 -17.62 -8.83 7.92
N ALA A 110 -18.36 -9.51 7.04
CA ALA A 110 -19.61 -10.20 7.39
C ALA A 110 -19.40 -11.27 8.47
N ALA A 111 -18.34 -12.07 8.37
CA ALA A 111 -18.01 -13.09 9.35
C ALA A 111 -17.62 -12.50 10.72
N VAL A 112 -17.03 -11.30 10.75
CA VAL A 112 -16.70 -10.59 12.00
C VAL A 112 -17.97 -9.99 12.63
N LEU A 113 -18.88 -9.45 11.83
CA LEU A 113 -20.14 -8.86 12.27
C LEU A 113 -21.21 -9.90 12.63
N GLY A 114 -21.13 -11.10 12.05
CA GLY A 114 -22.18 -12.12 12.09
C GLY A 114 -23.34 -11.87 11.12
N THR A 115 -23.25 -10.84 10.27
CA THR A 115 -24.30 -10.38 9.35
C THR A 115 -23.65 -9.55 8.21
N PRO A 116 -24.28 -9.37 7.04
CA PRO A 116 -23.71 -8.56 5.97
C PRO A 116 -23.37 -7.12 6.40
N PRO A 117 -22.25 -6.55 5.94
CA PRO A 117 -21.88 -5.16 6.25
C PRO A 117 -22.84 -4.17 5.57
N GLY A 118 -23.23 -3.11 6.27
CA GLY A 118 -23.98 -1.98 5.70
C GLY A 118 -23.15 -1.10 4.76
N PRO A 119 -23.79 -0.20 4.00
CA PRO A 119 -23.13 0.61 2.96
C PRO A 119 -22.01 1.51 3.52
N GLU A 120 -22.19 2.07 4.73
CA GLU A 120 -21.19 2.93 5.34
C GLU A 120 -19.89 2.19 5.66
N LEU A 121 -19.98 0.90 6.04
CA LEU A 121 -18.80 0.08 6.26
C LEU A 121 -18.19 -0.37 4.93
N LEU A 122 -19.02 -0.75 3.94
CA LEU A 122 -18.57 -1.11 2.60
C LEU A 122 -17.73 0.00 1.97
N ASP A 123 -18.14 1.26 2.12
CA ASP A 123 -17.39 2.42 1.61
C ASP A 123 -15.99 2.56 2.24
N LEU A 124 -15.78 2.03 3.45
CA LEU A 124 -14.50 2.11 4.16
C LEU A 124 -13.65 0.85 4.06
N LEU A 125 -14.22 -0.30 3.71
CA LEU A 125 -13.46 -1.54 3.50
C LEU A 125 -12.29 -1.38 2.50
N PRO A 126 -12.36 -0.54 1.45
CA PRO A 126 -11.21 -0.24 0.61
C PRO A 126 -9.97 0.28 1.37
N ILE A 127 -10.16 1.01 2.49
CA ILE A 127 -9.07 1.46 3.38
C ILE A 127 -8.31 0.27 3.94
N ALA A 128 -8.98 -0.86 4.16
CA ALA A 128 -8.36 -2.05 4.69
C ALA A 128 -7.28 -2.63 3.75
N ALA A 129 -7.24 -2.23 2.47
CA ALA A 129 -6.24 -2.66 1.51
C ALA A 129 -6.12 -4.19 1.40
N GLY A 130 -7.22 -4.93 1.58
CA GLY A 130 -7.18 -6.39 1.63
C GLY A 130 -6.46 -6.97 2.85
N ARG A 131 -6.16 -6.19 3.90
CA ARG A 131 -5.47 -6.66 5.12
C ARG A 131 -6.48 -7.20 6.13
N PRO A 132 -6.52 -8.52 6.40
CA PRO A 132 -7.49 -9.12 7.31
C PRO A 132 -7.54 -8.50 8.70
N GLY A 133 -6.38 -8.16 9.28
CA GLY A 133 -6.32 -7.54 10.60
C GLY A 133 -7.02 -6.17 10.64
N LEU A 134 -6.96 -5.43 9.53
CA LEU A 134 -7.56 -4.11 9.42
C LEU A 134 -9.07 -4.20 9.24
N VAL A 135 -9.53 -5.12 8.39
CA VAL A 135 -10.96 -5.46 8.24
C VAL A 135 -11.58 -5.80 9.59
N LYS A 136 -10.89 -6.62 10.39
CA LYS A 136 -11.34 -6.99 11.74
C LYS A 136 -11.43 -5.79 12.69
N ARG A 137 -10.48 -4.85 12.66
CA ARG A 137 -10.55 -3.64 13.51
C ARG A 137 -11.68 -2.71 13.09
N LEU A 138 -11.91 -2.53 11.78
CA LEU A 138 -13.00 -1.70 11.27
C LEU A 138 -14.38 -2.31 11.60
N ALA A 139 -14.53 -3.62 11.40
CA ALA A 139 -15.79 -4.33 11.63
C ALA A 139 -16.07 -4.66 13.12
N GLY A 140 -15.04 -5.02 13.90
CA GLY A 140 -15.17 -5.66 15.22
C GLY A 140 -15.21 -4.75 16.45
N GLY A 141 -15.63 -3.49 16.31
CA GLY A 141 -15.73 -2.54 17.43
C GLY A 141 -17.00 -2.69 18.30
N PRO A 142 -17.09 -2.02 19.47
CA PRO A 142 -18.25 -2.06 20.37
C PRO A 142 -19.58 -1.61 19.73
N SER A 143 -19.53 -0.95 18.57
CA SER A 143 -20.68 -0.59 17.73
C SER A 143 -20.90 -1.54 16.53
N GLY A 144 -20.30 -2.74 16.51
CA GLY A 144 -20.47 -3.74 15.45
C GLY A 144 -21.92 -3.97 15.00
N PRO A 145 -22.91 -4.06 15.92
CA PRO A 145 -24.32 -4.19 15.56
C PRO A 145 -24.93 -2.95 14.86
N ALA A 146 -24.37 -1.75 15.08
CA ALA A 146 -24.84 -0.51 14.45
C ALA A 146 -24.39 -0.38 12.98
N CYS A 147 -23.39 -1.15 12.56
CA CYS A 147 -22.93 -1.23 11.16
C CYS A 147 -23.69 -2.28 10.34
N ALA A 148 -24.59 -3.04 10.96
CA ALA A 148 -25.39 -4.09 10.32
C ALA A 148 -26.74 -3.57 9.82
N ASN A 149 -27.31 -2.58 10.50
CA ASN A 149 -28.59 -1.97 10.16
C ASN A 149 -28.34 -0.50 9.84
N GLY A 150 -28.31 -0.18 8.55
CA GLY A 150 -28.16 1.19 8.08
C GLY A 150 -29.10 2.15 8.82
N ILE A 151 -28.58 3.36 9.03
CA ILE A 151 -29.25 4.51 9.65
C ILE A 151 -29.27 4.50 11.18
N ARG A 152 -28.17 5.00 11.76
CA ARG A 152 -28.19 6.03 12.81
C ARG A 152 -26.96 6.92 12.61
N ALA A 153 -27.10 8.23 12.79
CA ALA A 153 -25.97 9.17 12.67
C ALA A 153 -24.78 8.82 13.61
N ASP A 154 -25.07 8.08 14.68
CA ASP A 154 -24.07 7.52 15.59
C ASP A 154 -23.13 6.49 14.94
N ALA A 155 -23.60 5.73 13.95
CA ALA A 155 -22.81 4.70 13.26
C ALA A 155 -21.73 5.33 12.37
N ALA A 156 -22.07 6.38 11.62
CA ALA A 156 -21.13 7.12 10.77
C ALA A 156 -20.04 7.81 11.62
N ALA A 157 -20.42 8.47 12.71
CA ALA A 157 -19.48 9.09 13.63
C ALA A 157 -18.57 8.05 14.32
N ALA A 158 -19.13 6.92 14.78
CA ALA A 158 -18.36 5.84 15.37
C ALA A 158 -17.40 5.19 14.37
N LEU A 159 -17.78 5.11 13.10
CA LEU A 159 -16.96 4.54 12.05
C LEU A 159 -15.84 5.50 11.59
N ALA A 160 -16.14 6.81 11.53
CA ALA A 160 -15.13 7.84 11.32
C ALA A 160 -14.08 7.84 12.44
N GLY A 161 -14.50 7.84 13.70
CA GLY A 161 -13.60 7.75 14.86
C GLY A 161 -12.78 6.46 14.89
N ARG A 162 -13.34 5.33 14.45
CA ARG A 162 -12.59 4.08 14.28
C ARG A 162 -11.54 4.17 13.18
N THR A 163 -11.88 4.79 12.05
CA THR A 163 -10.94 5.00 10.95
C THR A 163 -9.78 5.89 11.39
N GLU A 164 -10.08 6.96 12.11
CA GLU A 164 -9.08 7.86 12.72
C GLU A 164 -8.16 7.11 13.69
N ALA A 165 -8.72 6.33 14.61
CA ALA A 165 -7.95 5.52 15.55
C ALA A 165 -7.04 4.52 14.82
N VAL A 166 -7.57 3.83 13.82
CA VAL A 166 -6.85 2.86 13.00
C VAL A 166 -5.68 3.50 12.26
N VAL A 167 -5.91 4.62 11.58
CA VAL A 167 -4.86 5.33 10.85
C VAL A 167 -3.82 5.91 11.82
N GLY A 168 -4.26 6.43 12.97
CA GLY A 168 -3.38 6.92 14.03
C GLY A 168 -2.47 5.84 14.61
N GLU A 169 -3.00 4.65 14.87
CA GLU A 169 -2.22 3.47 15.30
C GLU A 169 -1.19 3.06 14.24
N ASP A 170 -1.61 2.98 12.97
CA ASP A 170 -0.72 2.61 11.87
C ASP A 170 0.42 3.64 11.76
N LEU A 171 0.13 4.95 11.81
CA LEU A 171 1.14 6.03 11.85
C LEU A 171 2.09 5.93 13.05
N ALA A 172 1.59 5.55 14.23
CA ALA A 172 2.40 5.39 15.43
C ALA A 172 3.39 4.22 15.29
N THR A 173 3.05 3.18 14.53
CA THR A 173 3.90 2.00 14.32
C THR A 173 4.98 2.16 13.25
N LEU A 174 4.86 3.18 12.39
CA LEU A 174 5.85 3.49 11.36
C LEU A 174 7.17 3.97 11.96
N SER A 175 8.28 3.68 11.26
CA SER A 175 9.55 4.35 11.51
C SER A 175 9.44 5.87 11.30
N PRO A 176 10.27 6.70 11.96
CA PRO A 176 10.24 8.14 11.76
C PRO A 176 10.39 8.57 10.28
N PRO A 177 11.30 7.97 9.47
CA PRO A 177 11.39 8.28 8.04
C PRO A 177 10.10 7.97 7.27
N ALA A 178 9.46 6.82 7.52
CA ALA A 178 8.19 6.42 6.90
C ALA A 178 7.05 7.36 7.28
N ARG A 179 6.98 7.75 8.57
CA ARG A 179 5.98 8.70 9.06
C ARG A 179 6.14 10.08 8.41
N HIS A 180 7.36 10.61 8.35
CA HIS A 180 7.61 11.90 7.70
C HIS A 180 7.32 11.85 6.20
N LEU A 181 7.62 10.72 5.54
CA LEU A 181 7.33 10.52 4.13
C LEU A 181 5.82 10.60 3.85
N VAL A 182 5.00 9.85 4.59
CA VAL A 182 3.54 9.87 4.39
C VAL A 182 2.93 11.21 4.80
N GLN A 183 3.47 11.88 5.83
CA GLN A 183 3.03 13.22 6.23
C GLN A 183 3.34 14.26 5.15
N ALA A 184 4.55 14.24 4.59
CA ALA A 184 4.92 15.12 3.48
C ALA A 184 4.10 14.84 2.21
N ALA A 185 3.73 13.59 1.96
CA ALA A 185 2.85 13.25 0.84
C ALA A 185 1.48 13.94 0.94
N THR A 186 1.00 14.30 2.13
CA THR A 186 -0.33 14.94 2.30
C THR A 186 -0.42 16.31 1.64
N SER A 187 0.70 17.02 1.43
CA SER A 187 0.72 18.31 0.72
C SER A 187 0.53 18.16 -0.79
N ILE A 188 0.77 16.96 -1.34
CA ILE A 188 0.66 16.66 -2.76
C ILE A 188 -0.74 16.10 -3.04
N SER A 189 -1.50 16.75 -3.92
CA SER A 189 -2.79 16.26 -4.39
C SER A 189 -2.64 15.27 -5.56
N GLY A 190 -3.42 14.20 -5.55
CA GLY A 190 -3.47 13.19 -6.62
C GLY A 190 -2.27 12.23 -6.62
N PRO A 191 -2.11 11.38 -7.66
CA PRO A 191 -0.93 10.54 -7.82
C PRO A 191 0.35 11.37 -8.04
N PHE A 192 1.47 10.91 -7.48
CA PHE A 192 2.74 11.64 -7.49
C PHE A 192 3.97 10.73 -7.60
N ALA A 193 5.04 11.26 -8.19
CA ALA A 193 6.33 10.60 -8.26
C ALA A 193 7.02 10.54 -6.90
N LEU A 194 7.78 9.47 -6.64
CA LEU A 194 8.68 9.42 -5.49
C LEU A 194 9.68 10.60 -5.49
N LEU A 195 10.15 11.00 -6.68
CA LEU A 195 11.15 12.05 -6.84
C LEU A 195 10.65 13.44 -6.38
N ARG A 196 9.35 13.71 -6.47
CA ARG A 196 8.75 14.96 -5.96
C ARG A 196 8.79 14.99 -4.44
N LEU A 197 8.42 13.87 -3.82
CA LEU A 197 8.43 13.72 -2.37
C LEU A 197 9.84 13.79 -1.79
N THR A 198 10.82 13.18 -2.46
CA THR A 198 12.22 13.23 -2.01
C THR A 198 12.82 14.62 -2.14
N ARG A 199 12.44 15.40 -3.16
CA ARG A 199 12.81 16.82 -3.27
C ARG A 199 12.23 17.67 -2.16
N LEU A 200 10.93 17.49 -1.87
CA LEU A 200 10.25 18.18 -0.77
C LEU A 200 10.95 17.92 0.57
N LEU A 201 11.43 16.70 0.78
CA LEU A 201 12.15 16.28 1.99
C LEU A 201 13.65 16.58 1.96
N GLY A 202 14.22 16.98 0.82
CA GLY A 202 15.66 17.20 0.67
C GLY A 202 16.52 15.93 0.79
N VAL A 203 15.99 14.76 0.40
CA VAL A 203 16.64 13.44 0.53
C VAL A 203 16.81 12.74 -0.82
N SER A 204 17.68 11.73 -0.87
CA SER A 204 17.87 10.88 -2.06
C SER A 204 16.74 9.84 -2.19
N PRO A 205 16.23 9.52 -3.39
CA PRO A 205 15.27 8.44 -3.61
C PRO A 205 15.72 7.08 -3.08
N VAL A 206 17.01 6.77 -3.20
CA VAL A 206 17.57 5.50 -2.72
C VAL A 206 17.52 5.41 -1.19
N ALA A 207 17.69 6.53 -0.50
CA ALA A 207 17.70 6.58 0.96
C ALA A 207 16.30 6.35 1.57
N VAL A 208 15.23 6.60 0.81
CA VAL A 208 13.85 6.45 1.29
C VAL A 208 13.20 5.13 0.89
N LEU A 209 13.89 4.24 0.15
CA LEU A 209 13.31 2.95 -0.27
C LEU A 209 12.73 2.15 0.91
N PRO A 210 13.43 1.98 2.05
CA PRO A 210 12.85 1.24 3.18
C PRO A 210 11.60 1.91 3.76
N ALA A 211 11.55 3.25 3.72
CA ALA A 211 10.42 4.03 4.19
C ALA A 211 9.22 3.89 3.24
N VAL A 212 9.45 3.90 1.91
CA VAL A 212 8.41 3.68 0.91
C VAL A 212 7.83 2.27 1.04
N GLU A 213 8.68 1.25 1.13
CA GLU A 213 8.26 -0.14 1.35
C GLU A 213 7.43 -0.26 2.62
N GLU A 214 7.86 0.36 3.72
CA GLU A 214 7.12 0.33 4.98
C GLU A 214 5.73 0.98 4.86
N VAL A 215 5.62 2.11 4.16
CA VAL A 215 4.33 2.81 3.97
C VAL A 215 3.38 2.06 3.03
N LEU A 216 3.92 1.41 1.98
CA LEU A 216 3.16 0.54 1.09
C LEU A 216 2.67 -0.71 1.83
N ASP A 217 3.52 -1.34 2.64
CA ASP A 217 3.16 -2.45 3.53
C ASP A 217 2.13 -2.03 4.58
N ALA A 218 2.23 -0.79 5.05
CA ALA A 218 1.25 -0.18 5.94
C ALA A 218 -0.09 0.10 5.23
N GLY A 219 -0.15 0.04 3.90
CA GLY A 219 -1.38 0.24 3.13
C GLY A 219 -1.86 1.70 3.08
N LEU A 220 -1.05 2.65 3.54
CA LEU A 220 -1.40 4.08 3.54
C LEU A 220 -1.25 4.67 2.14
N LEU A 221 -0.19 4.26 1.43
CA LEU A 221 0.03 4.56 0.02
C LEU A 221 -0.16 3.30 -0.83
N ALA A 222 -0.42 3.51 -2.11
CA ALA A 222 -0.45 2.50 -3.15
C ALA A 222 0.41 2.94 -4.34
N THR A 223 0.74 1.98 -5.20
CA THR A 223 1.37 2.24 -6.49
C THR A 223 0.34 2.22 -7.59
N ASP A 224 0.39 3.21 -8.47
CA ASP A 224 -0.35 3.28 -9.74
C ASP A 224 0.68 3.41 -10.87
N GLY A 225 1.09 2.26 -11.42
CA GLY A 225 2.25 2.17 -12.31
C GLY A 225 3.52 2.67 -11.60
N GLU A 226 4.09 3.77 -12.10
CA GLU A 226 5.29 4.41 -11.54
C GLU A 226 4.99 5.45 -10.45
N LEU A 227 3.71 5.72 -10.18
CA LEU A 227 3.28 6.76 -9.24
C LEU A 227 2.88 6.19 -7.90
N LEU A 228 3.04 7.00 -6.86
CA LEU A 228 2.49 6.79 -5.55
C LEU A 228 1.18 7.56 -5.40
N SER A 229 0.21 7.00 -4.71
CA SER A 229 -1.03 7.68 -4.37
C SER A 229 -1.46 7.29 -2.96
N PHE A 230 -2.24 8.14 -2.30
CA PHE A 230 -2.96 7.69 -1.11
C PHE A 230 -3.98 6.65 -1.54
N ARG A 231 -3.99 5.50 -0.86
CA ARG A 231 -4.94 4.43 -1.17
C ARG A 231 -6.39 4.90 -1.05
N HIS A 232 -6.64 5.81 -0.12
CA HIS A 232 -7.95 6.37 0.12
C HIS A 232 -7.85 7.83 0.56
N GLU A 233 -8.73 8.68 0.03
CA GLU A 233 -8.72 10.12 0.33
C GLU A 233 -8.94 10.39 1.82
N ARG A 234 -9.81 9.60 2.47
CA ARG A 234 -10.02 9.68 3.92
C ARG A 234 -8.74 9.43 4.73
N VAL A 235 -7.85 8.53 4.28
CA VAL A 235 -6.55 8.32 4.94
C VAL A 235 -5.69 9.57 4.81
N ARG A 236 -5.66 10.20 3.62
CA ARG A 236 -4.93 11.45 3.39
C ARG A 236 -5.42 12.56 4.34
N GLU A 237 -6.73 12.74 4.48
CA GLU A 237 -7.33 13.74 5.37
C GLU A 237 -6.92 13.52 6.83
N ILE A 238 -6.99 12.28 7.31
CA ILE A 238 -6.65 11.94 8.71
C ILE A 238 -5.15 12.18 8.96
N VAL A 239 -4.28 11.74 8.04
CA VAL A 239 -2.84 11.99 8.14
C VAL A 239 -2.54 13.49 8.10
N ALA A 240 -3.24 14.25 7.25
CA ALA A 240 -3.07 15.70 7.17
C ALA A 240 -3.51 16.40 8.47
N ALA A 241 -4.59 15.94 9.10
CA ALA A 241 -5.07 16.44 10.38
C ALA A 241 -4.11 16.12 11.54
N SER A 242 -3.24 15.12 11.40
CA SER A 242 -2.20 14.80 12.40
C SER A 242 -1.05 15.81 12.45
N LEU A 243 -0.91 16.65 11.42
CA LEU A 243 0.17 17.64 11.33
C LEU A 243 -0.22 18.93 12.05
N PRO A 244 0.68 19.52 12.87
CA PRO A 244 0.50 20.89 13.35
C PRO A 244 0.31 21.85 12.18
N GLN A 245 -0.65 22.77 12.30
CA GLN A 245 -1.02 23.70 11.22
C GLN A 245 0.18 24.47 10.63
N PRO A 246 1.18 24.95 11.41
CA PRO A 246 2.36 25.61 10.83
C PRO A 246 3.19 24.69 9.93
N VAL A 247 3.32 23.41 10.31
CA VAL A 247 4.06 22.41 9.53
C VAL A 247 3.30 22.08 8.24
N ALA A 248 1.99 21.85 8.34
CA ALA A 248 1.15 21.58 7.17
C ALA A 248 1.15 22.77 6.18
N ALA A 249 1.15 24.01 6.68
CA ALA A 249 1.28 25.20 5.85
C ALA A 249 2.64 25.27 5.15
N ALA A 250 3.74 25.05 5.90
CA ALA A 250 5.08 25.03 5.32
C ALA A 250 5.22 23.96 4.23
N LEU A 251 4.75 22.73 4.46
CA LEU A 251 4.80 21.64 3.47
C LEU A 251 3.99 21.95 2.21
N ARG A 252 2.87 22.68 2.31
CA ARG A 252 2.11 23.13 1.13
C ARG A 252 2.81 24.25 0.35
N THR A 253 3.56 25.12 1.04
CA THR A 253 4.37 26.15 0.39
C THR A 253 5.62 25.56 -0.26
N LEU A 254 6.22 24.56 0.40
CA LEU A 254 7.39 23.85 -0.08
C LEU A 254 7.06 22.83 -1.16
N ASP A 255 5.85 22.28 -1.18
CA ASP A 255 5.38 21.50 -2.32
C ASP A 255 5.28 22.46 -3.50
N PRO A 256 6.20 22.36 -4.48
CA PRO A 256 6.05 23.15 -5.66
C PRO A 256 4.85 22.56 -6.38
N ALA A 257 3.67 23.19 -6.23
CA ALA A 257 2.66 23.13 -7.27
C ALA A 257 3.43 23.41 -8.56
N VAL A 258 3.60 22.39 -9.41
CA VAL A 258 4.61 22.34 -10.47
C VAL A 258 4.83 23.73 -11.04
N ASP A 259 5.95 24.34 -10.67
CA ASP A 259 6.15 25.74 -10.96
C ASP A 259 6.52 25.86 -12.43
N TRP A 260 5.52 26.00 -13.28
CA TRP A 260 5.71 26.13 -14.72
C TRP A 260 6.55 27.35 -15.07
N SER A 261 6.74 28.32 -14.16
CA SER A 261 7.60 29.50 -14.34
C SER A 261 9.09 29.15 -14.48
N VAL A 262 9.52 27.99 -13.97
CA VAL A 262 10.92 27.51 -14.12
C VAL A 262 11.24 27.04 -15.55
N LEU A 263 10.21 26.81 -16.38
CA LEU A 263 10.39 26.48 -17.78
C LEU A 263 10.50 27.75 -18.61
N SER A 264 11.46 27.76 -19.54
CA SER A 264 11.45 28.75 -20.61
C SER A 264 10.16 28.66 -21.44
N PRO A 265 9.74 29.73 -22.14
CA PRO A 265 8.55 29.70 -22.99
C PRO A 265 8.54 28.51 -23.96
N ARG A 266 9.72 28.15 -24.48
CA ARG A 266 9.86 27.03 -25.42
C ARG A 266 9.77 25.66 -24.75
N GLU A 267 10.35 25.51 -23.57
CA GLU A 267 10.21 24.29 -22.78
C GLU A 267 8.77 24.07 -22.35
N ARG A 268 8.06 25.14 -21.97
CA ARG A 268 6.64 25.08 -21.62
C ARG A 268 5.78 24.60 -22.80
N GLU A 269 6.03 25.12 -24.01
CA GLU A 269 5.34 24.68 -25.21
C GLU A 269 5.60 23.20 -25.53
N VAL A 270 6.86 22.75 -25.45
CA VAL A 270 7.21 21.33 -25.63
C VAL A 270 6.53 20.46 -24.57
N ALA A 271 6.48 20.93 -23.33
CA ALA A 271 5.85 20.23 -22.22
C ALA A 271 4.33 20.09 -22.41
N GLU A 272 3.65 21.16 -22.84
CA GLU A 272 2.23 21.14 -23.14
C GLU A 272 1.87 20.18 -24.28
N LEU A 273 2.65 20.19 -25.36
CA LEU A 273 2.45 19.26 -26.47
C LEU A 273 2.71 17.82 -26.04
N ALA A 274 3.72 17.61 -25.21
CA ALA A 274 4.07 16.28 -24.71
C ALA A 274 3.02 15.68 -23.78
N GLY A 275 2.46 16.49 -22.88
CA GLY A 275 1.39 16.03 -22.00
C GLY A 275 0.02 15.89 -22.69
N ARG A 276 -0.14 16.41 -23.92
CA ARG A 276 -1.27 16.06 -24.83
C ARG A 276 -1.02 14.76 -25.61
N ALA A 277 -0.05 13.95 -25.18
CA ALA A 277 0.32 12.66 -25.78
C ALA A 277 0.83 12.72 -27.24
N LEU A 278 1.27 13.87 -27.76
CA LEU A 278 1.97 13.91 -29.06
C LEU A 278 3.29 13.16 -28.95
N THR A 279 3.78 12.53 -30.02
CA THR A 279 5.10 11.89 -30.07
C THR A 279 6.23 12.91 -30.24
N ASN A 280 7.48 12.53 -29.96
CA ASN A 280 8.63 13.41 -30.15
C ASN A 280 8.78 13.87 -31.62
N VAL A 281 8.37 13.03 -32.58
CA VAL A 281 8.36 13.37 -34.02
C VAL A 281 7.29 14.42 -34.33
N GLN A 282 6.07 14.26 -33.80
CA GLN A 282 4.99 15.23 -33.99
C GLN A 282 5.30 16.58 -33.33
N ILE A 283 5.90 16.56 -32.13
CA ILE A 283 6.35 17.77 -31.44
C ILE A 283 7.44 18.45 -32.25
N ALA A 284 8.45 17.69 -32.70
CA ALA A 284 9.55 18.17 -33.53
C ALA A 284 9.05 18.91 -34.77
N HIS A 285 8.08 18.34 -35.48
CA HIS A 285 7.42 18.97 -36.62
C HIS A 285 6.73 20.29 -36.23
N ARG A 286 5.98 20.30 -35.13
CA ARG A 286 5.21 21.47 -34.69
C ARG A 286 6.08 22.61 -34.17
N VAL A 287 7.22 22.28 -33.54
CA VAL A 287 8.17 23.24 -33.00
C VAL A 287 9.37 23.49 -33.93
N GLY A 288 9.36 22.98 -35.18
CA GLY A 288 10.46 23.18 -36.12
C GLY A 288 11.84 22.76 -35.57
N ARG A 289 11.92 21.64 -34.85
CA ARG A 289 13.16 21.08 -34.27
C ARG A 289 13.32 19.62 -34.63
N SER A 290 14.49 19.03 -34.37
CA SER A 290 14.69 17.59 -34.54
C SER A 290 14.03 16.78 -33.41
N PRO A 291 13.62 15.52 -33.65
CA PRO A 291 13.13 14.63 -32.59
C PRO A 291 14.14 14.41 -31.45
N HIS A 292 15.45 14.42 -31.75
CA HIS A 292 16.51 14.32 -30.75
C HIS A 292 16.57 15.56 -29.84
N THR A 293 16.38 16.76 -30.42
CA THR A 293 16.31 18.01 -29.66
C THR A 293 15.10 18.02 -28.74
N VAL A 294 13.95 17.54 -29.19
CA VAL A 294 12.74 17.39 -28.35
C VAL A 294 13.00 16.41 -27.20
N ASN A 295 13.63 15.26 -27.45
CA ASN A 295 13.98 14.31 -26.39
C ASN A 295 14.91 14.95 -25.35
N TYR A 296 15.92 15.71 -25.79
CA TYR A 296 16.78 16.47 -24.90
C TYR A 296 16.00 17.47 -24.04
N HIS A 297 15.12 18.29 -24.65
CA HIS A 297 14.28 19.22 -23.91
C HIS A 297 13.37 18.52 -22.92
N LEU A 298 12.79 17.38 -23.26
CA LEU A 298 11.95 16.61 -22.34
C LEU A 298 12.72 16.15 -21.10
N ARG A 299 13.96 15.69 -21.26
CA ARG A 299 14.81 15.35 -20.10
C ARG A 299 15.05 16.56 -19.19
N GLN A 300 15.32 17.73 -19.78
CA GLN A 300 15.53 18.96 -19.03
C GLN A 300 14.23 19.43 -18.34
N ILE A 301 13.09 19.35 -19.03
CA ILE A 301 11.76 19.64 -18.48
C ILE A 301 11.47 18.72 -17.30
N PHE A 302 11.69 17.42 -17.45
CA PHE A 302 11.46 16.44 -16.37
C PHE A 302 12.31 16.75 -15.15
N GLN A 303 13.59 17.05 -15.37
CA GLN A 303 14.50 17.46 -14.31
C GLN A 303 14.05 18.74 -13.60
N LYS A 304 13.67 19.77 -14.37
CA LYS A 304 13.23 21.09 -13.86
C LYS A 304 11.90 21.04 -13.12
N LEU A 305 10.92 20.34 -13.68
CA LEU A 305 9.58 20.17 -13.06
C LEU A 305 9.58 19.14 -11.95
N GLY A 306 10.64 18.36 -11.88
CA GLY A 306 10.81 17.35 -10.87
C GLY A 306 10.03 16.06 -11.04
N ILE A 307 9.69 15.76 -12.28
CA ILE A 307 8.94 14.57 -12.69
C ILE A 307 9.83 13.53 -13.34
N ALA A 308 9.41 12.27 -13.32
CA ALA A 308 10.18 11.16 -13.88
C ALA A 308 9.76 10.81 -15.31
N SER A 309 8.53 11.15 -15.72
CA SER A 309 7.98 10.63 -16.96
C SER A 309 7.06 11.60 -17.70
N ARG A 310 6.81 11.26 -18.98
CA ARG A 310 5.80 11.93 -19.81
C ARG A 310 4.38 11.72 -19.27
N VAL A 311 4.13 10.59 -18.61
CA VAL A 311 2.84 10.26 -18.00
C VAL A 311 2.57 11.21 -16.83
N GLU A 312 3.57 11.47 -15.99
CA GLU A 312 3.47 12.48 -14.94
C GLU A 312 3.19 13.87 -15.50
N LEU A 313 3.87 14.24 -16.59
CA LEU A 313 3.64 15.52 -17.25
C LEU A 313 2.18 15.65 -17.74
N ALA A 314 1.60 14.59 -18.28
CA ALA A 314 0.20 14.55 -18.71
C ALA A 314 -0.76 14.68 -17.51
N ALA A 315 -0.55 13.88 -16.46
CA ALA A 315 -1.35 13.93 -15.24
C ALA A 315 -1.35 15.34 -14.62
N LEU A 316 -0.20 16.01 -14.57
CA LEU A 316 -0.08 17.38 -14.04
C LEU A 316 -0.89 18.41 -14.84
N LEU A 317 -0.92 18.29 -16.17
CA LEU A 317 -1.68 19.21 -17.02
C LEU A 317 -3.19 18.98 -16.92
N GLU A 318 -3.64 17.73 -16.78
CA GLU A 318 -5.06 17.40 -16.56
C GLU A 318 -5.57 17.96 -15.23
N HIS A 319 -4.83 17.78 -14.15
CA HIS A 319 -5.17 18.32 -12.84
C HIS A 319 -5.09 19.86 -12.78
N GLY A 320 -4.17 20.47 -13.54
CA GLY A 320 -4.11 21.93 -13.70
C GLY A 320 -5.38 22.50 -14.34
N ARG A 321 -5.90 21.84 -15.39
CA ARG A 321 -7.12 22.25 -16.10
C ARG A 321 -8.39 22.08 -15.27
N ALA A 322 -8.50 20.99 -14.50
CA ALA A 322 -9.63 20.75 -13.60
C ALA A 322 -9.78 21.87 -12.55
N ARG A 323 -8.67 22.40 -12.03
CA ARG A 323 -8.67 23.52 -11.06
C ARG A 323 -9.02 24.87 -11.69
N SER A 324 -8.60 25.13 -12.93
CA SER A 324 -8.94 26.37 -13.65
C SER A 324 -10.38 26.40 -14.17
N GLY A 325 -11.01 25.24 -14.34
CA GLY A 325 -12.44 25.12 -14.67
C GLY A 325 -13.35 25.44 -13.49
N MET A 326 -12.96 25.03 -12.27
CA MET A 326 -13.73 25.24 -11.04
C MET A 326 -13.75 26.71 -10.56
N SER A 327 -12.73 27.51 -10.92
CA SER A 327 -12.67 28.94 -10.56
C SER A 327 -13.45 29.85 -11.52
N ARG A 328 -13.98 29.33 -12.63
CA ARG A 328 -14.76 30.08 -13.62
C ARG A 328 -16.27 29.86 -13.54
N SER A 329 -16.75 28.96 -12.67
CA SER A 329 -18.17 28.64 -12.50
C SER A 329 -18.84 29.34 -11.30
N SER A 330 -18.16 30.28 -10.66
CA SER A 330 -18.65 31.01 -9.46
C SER A 330 -18.60 32.54 -9.63
N SER A 331 -18.81 33.03 -10.85
CA SER A 331 -18.94 34.47 -11.14
C SER A 331 -20.12 34.72 -12.06
#